data_AF-A0A933XZK7-F1
#
_entry.id   AF-A0A933XZK7-F1
#
_cell.length_a   1.000
_cell.length_b   1.000
_cell.length_c   1.000
_cell.angle_alpha   90.00
_cell.angle_beta   90.00
_cell.angle_gamma   90.00
#
_symmetry.space_group_name_H-M   'P 1'
#
loop_
_entity.id
_entity.type
_entity.pdbx_description
1 polymer ?
#
loop_
_entity_poly.entity_id
_entity_poly.type
_entity_poly.pdbx_seq_one_letter_code
_entity_poly.pdbx_strand_id
1 'polypeptide(L)'
;MADEKKPAQDGQKPGEGEAPKKNKLPLIVGGGTAAVLALAFVASLMAVPKHVPEPELEGPFVAKLSKSDIQANLAGADGKRYIVLSMQAEYFAYEEHYVTSRLGGGAGGHGAATEDPLYLVQLKDAMIELAATKTINQVTDPVLVDSFLDELREVVDPVLFPIYVGDSLAPATPDTKSGLRVGESNGSGTMRGLLHEHFVEIDNVKKLISLDDGPPMKLEKARDLQVVNKKGEFVFLDTTKLIEGFVGKVPVGVPGRVKRIFRDSFLVQ
;
A
#
# COMPACT_ATOMS: atom_id res chain seq x y z
N MET A 1 23.76 75.32 39.99
CA MET A 1 24.93 74.83 39.24
C MET A 1 24.36 73.85 38.20
N ALA A 2 24.16 74.36 36.99
CA ALA A 2 24.89 74.00 35.75
C ALA A 2 24.49 72.58 35.27
N ASP A 3 23.64 72.48 34.24
CA ASP A 3 24.01 72.23 32.81
C ASP A 3 24.80 70.91 32.68
N GLU A 4 24.38 69.86 31.96
CA GLU A 4 23.97 69.69 30.55
C GLU A 4 23.29 68.30 30.44
N LYS A 5 22.53 67.84 29.44
CA LYS A 5 21.92 68.32 28.16
C LYS A 5 20.91 67.20 27.79
N LYS A 6 19.61 67.50 27.78
CA LYS A 6 18.71 67.67 26.60
C LYS A 6 18.05 66.39 26.02
N PRO A 7 16.80 66.51 25.49
CA PRO A 7 15.71 65.60 25.84
C PRO A 7 14.94 64.98 24.65
N ALA A 8 14.10 64.02 25.02
CA ALA A 8 12.80 63.56 24.50
C ALA A 8 12.21 64.05 23.15
N GLN A 9 11.76 63.04 22.39
CA GLN A 9 10.45 62.80 21.75
C GLN A 9 9.84 63.74 20.68
N ASP A 10 9.48 63.07 19.57
CA ASP A 10 8.25 63.10 18.76
C ASP A 10 7.57 64.43 18.37
N GLY A 11 7.32 64.56 17.05
CA GLY A 11 6.38 65.53 16.49
C GLY A 11 6.37 65.52 14.96
N GLN A 12 5.18 65.38 14.36
CA GLN A 12 4.90 65.14 12.94
C GLN A 12 4.49 66.44 12.18
N LYS A 13 4.86 66.55 10.88
CA LYS A 13 4.41 67.50 9.80
C LYS A 13 4.80 68.99 9.92
N PRO A 14 5.06 69.74 8.81
CA PRO A 14 4.23 69.95 7.57
C PRO A 14 5.07 69.79 6.26
N GLY A 15 4.66 69.98 5.00
CA GLY A 15 3.52 70.56 4.29
C GLY A 15 3.90 70.65 2.79
N GLU A 16 2.91 70.71 1.91
CA GLU A 16 2.96 70.63 0.43
C GLU A 16 3.75 71.74 -0.31
N GLY A 17 4.20 71.43 -1.54
CA GLY A 17 4.60 72.44 -2.54
C GLY A 17 5.14 71.85 -3.86
N GLU A 18 4.32 71.90 -4.91
CA GLU A 18 4.63 71.93 -6.36
C GLU A 18 5.21 70.69 -7.10
N ALA A 19 4.37 70.12 -7.96
CA ALA A 19 4.78 69.70 -9.31
C ALA A 19 4.43 70.83 -10.31
N PRO A 20 4.83 70.86 -11.60
CA PRO A 20 5.57 69.86 -12.39
C PRO A 20 6.62 70.45 -13.40
N LYS A 21 7.51 69.64 -13.99
CA LYS A 21 7.92 69.83 -15.41
C LYS A 21 8.12 68.50 -16.14
N LYS A 22 7.25 68.27 -17.13
CA LYS A 22 7.32 67.22 -18.15
C LYS A 22 8.51 67.48 -19.09
N ASN A 23 9.27 66.43 -19.41
CA ASN A 23 9.77 66.20 -20.77
C ASN A 23 9.97 64.68 -21.05
N LYS A 24 8.97 64.13 -21.77
CA LYS A 24 9.01 63.17 -22.89
C LYS A 24 9.99 61.96 -22.90
N LEU A 25 9.35 60.78 -22.82
CA LEU A 25 9.57 59.52 -23.58
C LEU A 25 10.68 58.53 -23.11
N PRO A 26 10.55 57.20 -23.37
CA PRO A 26 9.75 56.26 -22.59
C PRO A 26 10.61 55.06 -22.13
N LEU A 27 10.88 54.90 -20.83
CA LEU A 27 11.70 53.79 -20.30
C LEU A 27 10.92 52.82 -19.39
N ILE A 28 9.62 52.62 -19.61
CA ILE A 28 8.79 51.82 -18.67
C ILE A 28 8.01 50.68 -19.35
N VAL A 29 8.23 50.38 -20.63
CA VAL A 29 7.51 49.26 -21.30
C VAL A 29 8.39 48.01 -21.51
N GLY A 30 9.72 48.09 -21.38
CA GLY A 30 10.62 46.95 -21.67
C GLY A 30 11.10 46.14 -20.46
N GLY A 31 11.14 46.74 -19.26
CA GLY A 31 11.78 46.10 -18.09
C GLY A 31 10.87 45.17 -17.29
N GLY A 32 9.59 45.50 -17.17
CA GLY A 32 8.63 44.71 -16.39
C GLY A 32 8.29 43.38 -17.04
N THR A 33 8.14 43.36 -18.36
CA THR A 33 7.86 42.14 -19.13
C THR A 33 9.06 41.20 -19.17
N ALA A 34 10.28 41.71 -19.31
CA ALA A 34 11.50 40.90 -19.26
C ALA A 34 11.71 40.28 -17.86
N ALA A 35 11.43 41.02 -16.78
CA ALA A 35 11.51 40.51 -15.42
C ALA A 35 10.43 39.44 -15.13
N VAL A 36 9.20 39.64 -15.62
CA VAL A 36 8.13 38.65 -15.50
C VAL A 36 8.41 37.40 -16.33
N LEU A 37 8.98 37.53 -17.54
CA LEU A 37 9.39 36.40 -18.37
C LEU A 37 10.56 35.64 -17.75
N ALA A 38 11.53 36.34 -17.15
CA ALA A 38 12.63 35.70 -16.43
C ALA A 38 12.14 34.94 -15.18
N LEU A 39 11.21 35.53 -14.42
CA LEU A 39 10.59 34.85 -13.27
C LEU A 39 9.72 33.68 -13.70
N ALA A 40 8.96 33.80 -14.78
CA ALA A 40 8.17 32.70 -15.35
C ALA A 40 9.07 31.58 -15.88
N PHE A 41 10.21 31.91 -16.48
CA PHE A 41 11.20 30.94 -16.93
C PHE A 41 11.85 30.21 -15.75
N VAL A 42 12.29 30.93 -14.71
CA VAL A 42 12.84 30.31 -13.50
C VAL A 42 11.79 29.48 -12.75
N ALA A 43 10.54 29.96 -12.67
CA ALA A 43 9.42 29.20 -12.11
C ALA A 43 9.11 27.94 -12.93
N SER A 44 9.22 28.00 -14.27
CA SER A 44 9.05 26.84 -15.14
C SER A 44 10.16 25.79 -14.98
N LEU A 45 11.40 26.22 -14.69
CA LEU A 45 12.52 25.31 -14.38
C LEU A 45 12.46 24.74 -12.96
N MET A 46 11.81 25.42 -12.03
CA MET A 46 11.55 24.95 -10.66
C MET A 46 10.27 24.09 -10.57
N ALA A 47 9.37 24.20 -11.55
CA ALA A 47 8.17 23.39 -11.70
C ALA A 47 8.44 22.04 -12.39
N VAL A 48 9.68 21.54 -12.34
CA VAL A 48 9.94 20.13 -12.67
C VAL A 48 9.16 19.32 -11.65
N PRO A 49 8.13 18.56 -12.07
CA PRO A 49 7.40 17.69 -11.17
C PRO A 49 8.44 16.83 -10.48
N LYS A 50 8.45 16.79 -9.14
CA LYS A 50 9.25 15.79 -8.44
C LYS A 50 8.80 14.45 -9.00
N HIS A 51 9.66 13.79 -9.76
CA HIS A 51 9.46 12.42 -10.15
C HIS A 51 9.45 11.66 -8.84
N VAL A 52 8.25 11.33 -8.35
CA VAL A 52 8.11 10.35 -7.29
C VAL A 52 8.52 9.04 -7.96
N PRO A 53 9.64 8.42 -7.55
CA PRO A 53 10.02 7.14 -8.13
C PRO A 53 8.84 6.18 -7.96
N GLU A 54 8.47 5.49 -9.05
CA GLU A 54 7.47 4.45 -8.95
C GLU A 54 8.00 3.39 -7.99
N PRO A 55 7.20 2.92 -7.02
CA PRO A 55 7.65 1.89 -6.11
C PRO A 55 8.06 0.66 -6.91
N GLU A 56 9.31 0.23 -6.76
CA GLU A 56 9.83 -0.97 -7.40
C GLU A 56 9.80 -2.13 -6.40
N LEU A 57 9.59 -3.33 -6.93
CA LEU A 57 9.57 -4.53 -6.11
C LEU A 57 11.02 -4.90 -5.73
N GLU A 58 11.33 -4.91 -4.44
CA GLU A 58 12.66 -5.25 -3.93
C GLU A 58 12.76 -6.74 -3.54
N GLY A 59 13.99 -7.26 -3.47
CA GLY A 59 14.30 -8.62 -3.02
C GLY A 59 15.27 -9.38 -3.94
N PRO A 60 15.37 -10.72 -3.79
CA PRO A 60 14.58 -11.56 -2.91
C PRO A 60 14.99 -11.42 -1.43
N PHE A 61 13.99 -11.37 -0.55
CA PHE A 61 14.14 -11.43 0.89
C PHE A 61 13.78 -12.82 1.42
N VAL A 62 14.26 -13.17 2.61
CA VAL A 62 13.92 -14.45 3.27
C VAL A 62 13.49 -14.18 4.72
N ALA A 63 12.32 -14.71 5.10
CA ALA A 63 11.82 -14.62 6.47
C ALA A 63 11.12 -15.90 6.92
N LYS A 64 11.10 -16.16 8.23
CA LYS A 64 10.25 -17.21 8.82
C LYS A 64 8.77 -16.87 8.61
N LEU A 65 7.91 -17.87 8.45
CA LEU A 65 6.48 -17.65 8.31
C LEU A 65 5.73 -17.54 9.65
N SER A 66 6.29 -18.08 10.73
CA SER A 66 5.70 -18.00 12.06
C SER A 66 6.78 -18.09 13.13
N LYS A 67 6.52 -17.52 14.32
CA LYS A 67 7.41 -17.67 15.49
C LYS A 67 7.28 -19.05 16.15
N SER A 68 6.19 -19.75 15.90
CA SER A 68 5.88 -21.08 16.44
C SER A 68 5.75 -22.13 15.34
N ASP A 69 6.04 -23.38 15.67
CA ASP A 69 5.75 -24.48 14.77
C ASP A 69 4.23 -24.66 14.58
N ILE A 70 3.84 -25.00 13.35
CA ILE A 70 2.43 -25.24 13.00
C ILE A 70 2.20 -26.74 12.94
N GLN A 71 1.22 -27.22 13.69
CA GLN A 71 0.81 -28.62 13.67
C GLN A 71 -0.49 -28.78 12.89
N ALA A 72 -0.52 -29.73 11.94
CA ALA A 72 -1.70 -30.03 11.14
C ALA A 72 -1.86 -31.54 10.91
N ASN A 73 -3.10 -32.00 10.81
CA ASN A 73 -3.41 -33.42 10.56
C ASN A 73 -3.30 -33.74 9.07
N LEU A 74 -2.81 -34.94 8.76
CA LEU A 74 -2.68 -35.45 7.39
C LEU A 74 -3.85 -36.36 7.01
N ALA A 75 -4.13 -36.47 5.72
CA ALA A 75 -5.09 -37.41 5.16
C ALA A 75 -4.65 -38.87 5.38
N GLY A 76 -5.59 -39.75 5.75
CA GLY A 76 -5.34 -41.19 5.89
C GLY A 76 -6.40 -41.91 6.73
N ALA A 77 -6.45 -43.24 6.60
CA ALA A 77 -7.53 -44.09 7.12
C ALA A 77 -7.71 -44.07 8.65
N ASP A 78 -6.71 -43.65 9.42
CA ASP A 78 -6.73 -43.74 10.88
C ASP A 78 -6.72 -42.38 11.61
N GLY A 79 -6.63 -41.25 10.91
CA GLY A 79 -6.67 -39.90 11.50
C GLY A 79 -5.59 -39.58 12.55
N LYS A 80 -4.61 -40.47 12.76
CA LYS A 80 -3.59 -40.36 13.80
C LYS A 80 -2.30 -39.67 13.35
N ARG A 81 -2.18 -39.34 12.06
CA ARG A 81 -0.95 -38.79 11.49
C ARG A 81 -1.01 -37.28 11.42
N TYR A 82 0.04 -36.64 11.89
CA TYR A 82 0.15 -35.19 11.85
C TYR A 82 1.56 -34.77 11.41
N ILE A 83 1.63 -33.57 10.87
CA ILE A 83 2.87 -32.90 10.49
C ILE A 83 3.07 -31.68 11.39
N VAL A 84 4.30 -31.49 11.85
CA VAL A 84 4.78 -30.27 12.50
C VAL A 84 5.71 -29.56 11.53
N LEU A 85 5.36 -28.30 11.22
CA LEU A 85 5.95 -27.51 10.16
C LEU A 85 6.63 -26.27 10.74
N SER A 86 7.90 -26.10 10.40
CA SER A 86 8.65 -24.85 10.55
C SER A 86 9.17 -24.44 9.18
N MET A 87 8.89 -23.21 8.75
CA MET A 87 9.01 -22.80 7.34
C MET A 87 9.54 -21.38 7.19
N GLN A 88 10.23 -21.16 6.06
CA GLN A 88 10.71 -19.86 5.62
C GLN A 88 10.18 -19.57 4.21
N ALA A 89 9.95 -18.30 3.89
CA ALA A 89 9.53 -17.85 2.58
C ALA A 89 10.60 -16.95 1.96
N GLU A 90 10.95 -17.24 0.71
CA GLU A 90 11.61 -16.31 -0.20
C GLU A 90 10.54 -15.45 -0.86
N TYR A 91 10.65 -14.13 -0.79
CA TYR A 91 9.64 -13.21 -1.32
C TYR A 91 10.24 -11.96 -1.93
N PHE A 92 9.44 -11.28 -2.74
CA PHE A 92 9.69 -9.91 -3.18
C PHE A 92 8.57 -9.01 -2.64
N ALA A 93 8.89 -7.78 -2.25
CA ALA A 93 7.91 -6.83 -1.73
C ALA A 93 8.37 -5.40 -1.99
N TYR A 94 7.44 -4.45 -2.00
CA TYR A 94 7.78 -3.02 -2.08
C TYR A 94 8.51 -2.51 -0.84
N GLU A 95 8.36 -3.18 0.30
CA GLU A 95 9.05 -2.84 1.55
C GLU A 95 9.66 -4.11 2.17
N GLU A 96 10.97 -4.12 2.43
CA GLU A 96 11.69 -5.26 3.05
C GLU A 96 11.03 -5.72 4.35
N HIS A 97 10.65 -4.75 5.19
CA HIS A 97 10.14 -4.98 6.54
C HIS A 97 8.68 -5.43 6.56
N TYR A 98 7.98 -5.46 5.42
CA TYR A 98 6.56 -5.82 5.34
C TYR A 98 6.27 -7.17 6.03
N VAL A 99 6.97 -8.24 5.66
CA VAL A 99 6.76 -9.57 6.27
C VAL A 99 7.20 -9.59 7.73
N THR A 100 8.34 -8.97 8.04
CA THR A 100 8.86 -8.93 9.42
C THR A 100 7.92 -8.20 10.37
N SER A 101 7.17 -7.19 9.89
CA SER A 101 6.19 -6.46 10.68
C SER A 101 5.04 -7.37 11.15
N ARG A 102 4.58 -8.29 10.30
CA ARG A 102 3.54 -9.28 10.62
C ARG A 102 3.99 -10.28 11.69
N LEU A 103 5.28 -10.59 11.70
CA LEU A 103 5.89 -11.44 12.72
C LEU A 103 6.16 -10.68 14.02
N GLY A 104 5.89 -9.38 14.11
CA GLY A 104 6.30 -8.56 15.25
C GLY A 104 7.82 -8.41 15.34
N GLY A 105 8.48 -8.16 14.20
CA GLY A 105 9.92 -7.92 14.08
C GLY A 105 10.26 -6.50 13.62
N GLY A 106 9.28 -5.59 13.54
CA GLY A 106 9.50 -4.21 13.08
C GLY A 106 10.51 -3.46 13.95
N ALA A 107 11.45 -2.78 13.30
CA ALA A 107 12.44 -1.91 13.95
C ALA A 107 11.75 -0.67 14.54
N GLY A 108 11.30 -0.75 15.80
CA GLY A 108 10.79 0.40 16.52
C GLY A 108 10.00 0.05 17.77
N GLY A 109 10.66 0.12 18.94
CA GLY A 109 10.00 0.31 20.23
C GLY A 109 10.00 -0.88 21.17
N HIS A 110 10.44 -0.62 22.41
CA HIS A 110 10.51 -1.56 23.52
C HIS A 110 9.19 -2.29 23.81
N GLY A 111 9.12 -3.55 23.40
CA GLY A 111 8.08 -4.51 23.76
C GLY A 111 8.30 -5.78 22.97
N ALA A 112 8.10 -6.96 23.56
CA ALA A 112 8.12 -8.22 22.82
C ALA A 112 7.01 -8.17 21.77
N ALA A 113 7.34 -7.75 20.56
CA ALA A 113 6.36 -7.52 19.52
C ALA A 113 5.70 -8.86 19.18
N THR A 114 4.42 -8.96 19.54
CA THR A 114 3.58 -10.14 19.29
C THR A 114 3.34 -10.24 17.80
N GLU A 115 3.43 -11.47 17.28
CA GLU A 115 2.99 -11.79 15.92
C GLU A 115 1.54 -11.37 15.72
N ASP A 116 1.20 -10.84 14.54
CA ASP A 116 -0.16 -10.42 14.19
C ASP A 116 -1.12 -11.62 14.38
N PRO A 117 -2.07 -11.54 15.33
CA PRO A 117 -2.96 -12.66 15.63
C PRO A 117 -3.84 -13.05 14.45
N LEU A 118 -4.27 -12.09 13.63
CA LEU A 118 -5.14 -12.38 12.49
C LEU A 118 -4.37 -13.11 11.40
N TYR A 119 -3.15 -12.65 11.12
CA TYR A 119 -2.22 -13.33 10.20
C TYR A 119 -1.95 -14.77 10.65
N LEU A 120 -1.61 -14.99 11.93
CA LEU A 120 -1.29 -16.32 12.44
C LEU A 120 -2.48 -17.28 12.34
N VAL A 121 -3.70 -16.80 12.63
CA VAL A 121 -4.91 -17.61 12.51
C VAL A 121 -5.16 -17.99 11.05
N GLN A 122 -5.08 -17.03 10.11
CA GLN A 122 -5.25 -17.30 8.69
C GLN A 122 -4.19 -18.26 8.15
N LEU A 123 -2.93 -18.10 8.56
CA LEU A 123 -1.84 -18.98 8.15
C LEU A 123 -2.07 -20.41 8.64
N LYS A 124 -2.46 -20.58 9.91
CA LYS A 124 -2.77 -21.90 10.48
C LYS A 124 -3.96 -22.55 9.80
N ASP A 125 -5.03 -21.80 9.55
CA ASP A 125 -6.24 -22.31 8.91
C ASP A 125 -5.94 -22.82 7.49
N ALA A 126 -5.32 -21.99 6.67
CA ALA A 126 -4.91 -22.33 5.31
C ALA A 126 -3.96 -23.55 5.29
N MET A 127 -3.11 -23.67 6.30
CA MET A 127 -2.21 -24.80 6.45
C MET A 127 -2.90 -26.10 6.84
N ILE A 128 -3.86 -26.02 7.77
CA ILE A 128 -4.66 -27.16 8.21
C ILE A 128 -5.49 -27.68 7.04
N GLU A 129 -6.12 -26.79 6.28
CA GLU A 129 -6.90 -27.14 5.09
C GLU A 129 -6.04 -27.86 4.05
N LEU A 130 -4.86 -27.32 3.71
CA LEU A 130 -3.96 -27.97 2.77
C LEU A 130 -3.49 -29.34 3.28
N ALA A 131 -3.01 -29.41 4.53
CA ALA A 131 -2.50 -30.64 5.12
C ALA A 131 -3.56 -31.75 5.19
N ALA A 132 -4.83 -31.40 5.44
CA ALA A 132 -5.94 -32.35 5.49
C ALA A 132 -6.18 -33.06 4.14
N THR A 133 -5.66 -32.53 3.04
CA THR A 133 -5.72 -33.16 1.70
C THR A 133 -4.50 -34.02 1.37
N LYS A 134 -3.45 -33.99 2.20
CA LYS A 134 -2.15 -34.60 1.92
C LYS A 134 -1.90 -35.84 2.74
N THR A 135 -1.41 -36.87 2.08
CA THR A 135 -0.95 -38.12 2.71
C THR A 135 0.50 -38.00 3.17
N ILE A 136 0.92 -38.91 4.06
CA ILE A 136 2.31 -38.97 4.54
C ILE A 136 3.34 -39.02 3.41
N ASN A 137 3.07 -39.79 2.36
CA ASN A 137 4.01 -39.96 1.25
C ASN A 137 4.18 -38.65 0.48
N GLN A 138 3.11 -37.88 0.31
CA GLN A 138 3.16 -36.59 -0.40
C GLN A 138 3.99 -35.53 0.34
N VAL A 139 4.14 -35.63 1.66
CA VAL A 139 4.88 -34.64 2.47
C VAL A 139 6.28 -35.12 2.88
N THR A 140 6.62 -36.40 2.67
CA THR A 140 7.91 -36.98 3.06
C THR A 140 8.76 -37.47 1.89
N ASP A 141 8.15 -37.90 0.80
CA ASP A 141 8.86 -38.36 -0.39
C ASP A 141 9.62 -37.19 -1.04
N PRO A 142 10.94 -37.29 -1.25
CA PRO A 142 11.74 -36.22 -1.84
C PRO A 142 11.26 -35.74 -3.22
N VAL A 143 10.56 -36.59 -3.98
CA VAL A 143 10.03 -36.22 -5.31
C VAL A 143 8.69 -35.50 -5.18
N LEU A 144 7.86 -35.88 -4.21
CA LEU A 144 6.52 -35.32 -4.03
C LEU A 144 6.51 -34.07 -3.14
N VAL A 145 7.50 -33.93 -2.26
CA VAL A 145 7.58 -32.82 -1.31
C VAL A 145 7.71 -31.47 -2.01
N ASP A 146 8.36 -31.41 -3.18
CA ASP A 146 8.48 -30.16 -3.95
C ASP A 146 7.10 -29.70 -4.45
N SER A 147 6.26 -30.63 -4.94
CA SER A 147 4.87 -30.33 -5.30
C SER A 147 4.06 -29.86 -4.09
N PHE A 148 4.28 -30.44 -2.92
CA PHE A 148 3.63 -29.98 -1.69
C PHE A 148 4.09 -28.57 -1.29
N LEU A 149 5.37 -28.25 -1.41
CA LEU A 149 5.91 -26.91 -1.13
C LEU A 149 5.39 -25.85 -2.12
N ASP A 150 5.16 -26.23 -3.37
CA ASP A 150 4.58 -25.33 -4.37
C ASP A 150 3.09 -25.07 -4.11
N GLU A 151 2.30 -26.08 -3.75
CA GLU A 151 0.90 -25.88 -3.33
C GLU A 151 0.82 -25.06 -2.04
N LEU A 152 1.74 -25.32 -1.12
CA LEU A 152 1.89 -24.54 0.11
C LEU A 152 2.17 -23.06 -0.19
N ARG A 153 3.05 -22.78 -1.16
CA ARG A 153 3.31 -21.42 -1.63
C ARG A 153 2.04 -20.74 -2.12
N GLU A 154 1.21 -21.44 -2.90
CA GLU A 154 -0.06 -20.91 -3.44
C GLU A 154 -1.08 -20.58 -2.34
N VAL A 155 -1.09 -21.36 -1.26
CA VAL A 155 -1.99 -21.15 -0.12
C VAL A 155 -1.47 -20.09 0.85
N VAL A 156 -0.15 -19.99 1.03
CA VAL A 156 0.49 -19.01 1.91
C VAL A 156 0.55 -17.61 1.30
N ASP A 157 0.74 -17.50 -0.03
CA ASP A 157 0.91 -16.21 -0.71
C ASP A 157 -0.27 -15.23 -0.47
N PRO A 158 -1.54 -15.63 -0.56
CA PRO A 158 -2.69 -14.77 -0.23
C PRO A 158 -2.75 -14.34 1.23
N VAL A 159 -2.30 -15.18 2.14
CA VAL A 159 -2.27 -14.87 3.58
C VAL A 159 -1.16 -13.89 3.90
N LEU A 160 0.03 -14.09 3.32
CA LEU A 160 1.20 -13.24 3.55
C LEU A 160 1.05 -11.89 2.86
N PHE A 161 0.59 -11.89 1.62
CA PHE A 161 0.37 -10.71 0.79
C PHE A 161 -1.10 -10.59 0.41
N PRO A 162 -1.99 -10.18 1.33
CA PRO A 162 -3.37 -9.89 0.99
C PRO A 162 -3.45 -8.68 0.05
N ILE A 163 -4.64 -8.45 -0.49
CA ILE A 163 -4.90 -7.28 -1.34
C ILE A 163 -5.00 -6.04 -0.45
N TYR A 164 -4.46 -4.93 -0.94
CA TYR A 164 -4.51 -3.59 -0.36
C TYR A 164 -5.17 -2.64 -1.34
N VAL A 165 -5.64 -1.51 -0.82
CA VAL A 165 -6.23 -0.43 -1.60
C VAL A 165 -5.53 0.86 -1.24
N GLY A 166 -4.94 1.52 -2.24
CA GLY A 166 -4.29 2.81 -2.11
C GLY A 166 -3.18 2.83 -1.08
N ASP A 167 -3.26 3.75 -0.12
CA ASP A 167 -2.26 3.94 0.94
C ASP A 167 -2.61 3.24 2.27
N SER A 168 -3.54 2.27 2.25
CA SER A 168 -3.97 1.56 3.45
C SER A 168 -2.81 0.89 4.19
N LEU A 169 -2.73 1.05 5.52
CA LEU A 169 -1.70 0.42 6.36
C LEU A 169 -1.99 -1.05 6.66
N ALA A 170 -3.25 -1.45 6.52
CA ALA A 170 -3.72 -2.83 6.64
C ALA A 170 -4.92 -3.06 5.72
N PRO A 171 -5.22 -4.31 5.30
CA PRO A 171 -6.30 -4.59 4.36
C PRO A 171 -7.67 -4.05 4.78
N ALA A 172 -7.96 -4.06 6.09
CA ALA A 172 -9.23 -3.59 6.65
C ALA A 172 -9.32 -2.05 6.80
N THR A 173 -8.19 -1.35 6.65
CA THR A 173 -8.13 0.12 6.77
C THR A 173 -8.44 0.78 5.42
N PRO A 174 -9.21 1.88 5.41
CA PRO A 174 -9.50 2.60 4.19
C PRO A 174 -8.30 3.38 3.67
N ASP A 175 -8.22 3.48 2.35
CA ASP A 175 -7.38 4.45 1.65
C ASP A 175 -7.75 5.87 2.08
N THR A 176 -6.75 6.66 2.41
CA THR A 176 -6.91 7.96 3.07
C THR A 176 -7.58 8.97 2.15
N LYS A 177 -7.37 8.86 0.83
CA LYS A 177 -7.86 9.85 -0.16
C LYS A 177 -9.24 9.55 -0.69
N SER A 178 -9.58 8.28 -0.87
CA SER A 178 -10.85 7.84 -1.46
C SER A 178 -11.83 7.34 -0.41
N GLY A 179 -11.35 6.84 0.74
CA GLY A 179 -12.17 6.11 1.71
C GLY A 179 -12.52 4.68 1.26
N LEU A 180 -12.02 4.24 0.09
CA LEU A 180 -12.20 2.88 -0.41
C LEU A 180 -11.39 1.90 0.44
N ARG A 181 -11.93 0.71 0.67
CA ARG A 181 -11.18 -0.38 1.30
C ARG A 181 -11.56 -1.72 0.69
N VAL A 182 -10.82 -2.73 1.10
CA VAL A 182 -11.08 -4.12 0.73
C VAL A 182 -12.40 -4.60 1.36
N GLY A 183 -13.18 -5.37 0.60
CA GLY A 183 -14.44 -5.98 1.03
C GLY A 183 -14.28 -7.17 1.97
N GLU A 184 -15.37 -7.61 2.59
CA GLU A 184 -15.37 -8.71 3.56
C GLU A 184 -15.02 -10.07 2.88
N SER A 185 -15.40 -10.27 1.61
CA SER A 185 -15.15 -11.51 0.86
C SER A 185 -13.85 -11.51 0.08
N ASN A 186 -12.89 -10.64 0.43
CA ASN A 186 -11.67 -10.49 -0.34
C ASN A 186 -10.79 -11.75 -0.42
N GLY A 187 -10.91 -12.67 0.54
CA GLY A 187 -10.24 -13.98 0.46
C GLY A 187 -10.66 -14.82 -0.75
N SER A 188 -11.83 -14.53 -1.34
CA SER A 188 -12.33 -15.19 -2.56
C SER A 188 -12.01 -14.42 -3.85
N GLY A 189 -11.36 -13.26 -3.76
CA GLY A 189 -10.93 -12.47 -4.92
C GLY A 189 -9.85 -13.19 -5.73
N THR A 190 -9.95 -13.16 -7.05
CA THR A 190 -8.98 -13.80 -7.96
C THR A 190 -7.89 -12.84 -8.44
N MET A 191 -8.09 -11.53 -8.28
CA MET A 191 -7.08 -10.54 -8.67
C MET A 191 -5.89 -10.58 -7.70
N ARG A 192 -4.69 -10.81 -8.23
CA ARG A 192 -3.44 -10.93 -7.45
C ARG A 192 -2.29 -10.10 -8.05
N GLY A 193 -2.65 -9.11 -8.84
CA GLY A 193 -1.74 -8.13 -9.43
C GLY A 193 -0.99 -7.30 -8.39
N LEU A 194 0.19 -6.76 -8.74
CA LEU A 194 0.93 -5.93 -7.79
C LEU A 194 0.21 -4.59 -7.56
N LEU A 195 0.29 -4.06 -6.33
CA LEU A 195 -0.50 -2.90 -5.87
C LEU A 195 -0.42 -1.67 -6.78
N HIS A 196 0.74 -1.41 -7.39
CA HIS A 196 0.96 -0.23 -8.23
C HIS A 196 0.77 -0.49 -9.74
N GLU A 197 0.38 -1.70 -10.12
CA GLU A 197 0.12 -2.09 -11.51
C GLU A 197 -1.37 -2.05 -11.87
N HIS A 198 -2.26 -2.06 -10.87
CA HIS A 198 -3.70 -2.16 -11.04
C HIS A 198 -4.44 -1.05 -10.31
N PHE A 199 -5.57 -0.63 -10.88
CA PHE A 199 -6.31 0.53 -10.39
C PHE A 199 -7.81 0.32 -10.42
N VAL A 200 -8.46 0.77 -9.35
CA VAL A 200 -9.91 1.00 -9.33
C VAL A 200 -10.16 2.46 -9.74
N GLU A 201 -10.87 2.65 -10.84
CA GLU A 201 -11.36 3.97 -11.22
C GLU A 201 -12.73 4.22 -10.59
N ILE A 202 -12.88 5.37 -9.95
CA ILE A 202 -14.11 5.76 -9.27
C ILE A 202 -14.58 7.09 -9.84
N ASP A 203 -15.84 7.16 -10.22
CA ASP A 203 -16.56 8.39 -10.54
C ASP A 203 -17.81 8.45 -9.66
N ASN A 204 -17.68 9.01 -8.45
CA ASN A 204 -18.79 9.08 -7.49
C ASN A 204 -19.88 10.09 -7.91
N VAL A 205 -19.59 10.97 -8.88
CA VAL A 205 -20.56 11.89 -9.47
C VAL A 205 -21.49 11.15 -10.43
N LYS A 206 -20.92 10.35 -11.34
CA LYS A 206 -21.69 9.50 -12.27
C LYS A 206 -22.15 8.18 -11.65
N LYS A 207 -21.74 7.88 -10.43
CA LYS A 207 -21.98 6.61 -9.73
C LYS A 207 -21.44 5.42 -10.52
N LEU A 208 -20.19 5.51 -10.95
CA LEU A 208 -19.49 4.45 -11.68
C LEU A 208 -18.21 4.01 -10.96
N ILE A 209 -17.90 2.74 -11.11
CA ILE A 209 -16.66 2.10 -10.64
C ILE A 209 -16.19 1.07 -11.67
N SER A 210 -14.89 0.99 -11.93
CA SER A 210 -14.29 -0.03 -12.79
C SER A 210 -12.94 -0.46 -12.25
N LEU A 211 -12.55 -1.70 -12.53
CA LEU A 211 -11.23 -2.24 -12.23
C LEU A 211 -10.44 -2.37 -13.53
N ASP A 212 -9.28 -1.71 -13.61
CA ASP A 212 -8.45 -1.60 -14.80
C ASP A 212 -9.29 -1.23 -16.05
N ASP A 213 -9.04 -1.89 -17.18
CA ASP A 213 -9.83 -1.77 -18.42
C ASP A 213 -11.16 -2.56 -18.40
N GLY A 214 -11.67 -2.89 -17.21
CA GLY A 214 -12.95 -3.58 -17.01
C GLY A 214 -14.17 -2.72 -17.36
N PRO A 215 -15.35 -3.34 -17.55
CA PRO A 215 -16.57 -2.59 -17.82
C PRO A 215 -16.94 -1.70 -16.62
N PRO A 216 -17.37 -0.45 -16.84
CA PRO A 216 -17.87 0.39 -15.77
C PRO A 216 -19.14 -0.20 -15.19
N MET A 217 -19.12 -0.38 -13.87
CA MET A 217 -20.22 -0.88 -13.07
C MET A 217 -20.87 0.25 -12.28
N LYS A 218 -22.13 0.04 -11.90
CA LYS A 218 -22.83 0.99 -11.02
C LYS A 218 -22.18 0.96 -9.63
N LEU A 219 -21.78 2.13 -9.16
CA LEU A 219 -21.28 2.33 -7.81
C LEU A 219 -22.45 2.39 -6.83
N GLU A 220 -22.54 1.39 -5.96
CA GLU A 220 -23.51 1.31 -4.87
C GLU A 220 -22.78 1.33 -3.53
N LYS A 221 -23.46 1.78 -2.46
CA LYS A 221 -22.92 1.67 -1.10
C LYS A 221 -23.07 0.23 -0.63
N ALA A 222 -22.00 -0.55 -0.69
CA ALA A 222 -21.98 -1.95 -0.31
C ALA A 222 -20.69 -2.26 0.45
N ARG A 223 -20.76 -3.20 1.39
CA ARG A 223 -19.57 -3.69 2.10
C ARG A 223 -18.74 -4.66 1.27
N ASP A 224 -19.33 -5.17 0.20
CA ASP A 224 -18.78 -6.28 -0.56
C ASP A 224 -19.22 -6.17 -2.03
N LEU A 225 -18.79 -5.09 -2.68
CA LEU A 225 -19.02 -4.89 -4.10
C LEU A 225 -17.95 -5.63 -4.90
N GLN A 226 -18.36 -6.66 -5.63
CA GLN A 226 -17.48 -7.34 -6.58
C GLN A 226 -17.23 -6.44 -7.78
N VAL A 227 -15.96 -6.19 -8.10
CA VAL A 227 -15.56 -5.45 -9.32
C VAL A 227 -14.64 -6.33 -10.15
N VAL A 228 -14.96 -6.47 -11.43
CA VAL A 228 -14.31 -7.42 -12.35
C VAL A 228 -13.55 -6.66 -13.43
N ASN A 229 -12.32 -7.07 -13.70
CA ASN A 229 -11.52 -6.52 -14.79
C ASN A 229 -11.83 -7.20 -16.12
N LYS A 230 -11.19 -6.73 -17.21
CA LYS A 230 -11.37 -7.29 -18.55
C LYS A 230 -10.94 -8.76 -18.70
N LYS A 231 -10.02 -9.23 -17.85
CA LYS A 231 -9.52 -10.61 -17.85
C LYS A 231 -10.45 -11.57 -17.07
N GLY A 232 -11.50 -11.05 -16.42
CA GLY A 232 -12.39 -11.83 -15.56
C GLY A 232 -11.86 -12.02 -14.13
N GLU A 233 -10.74 -11.39 -13.79
CA GLU A 233 -10.23 -11.34 -12.42
C GLU A 233 -11.05 -10.32 -11.63
N PHE A 234 -11.26 -10.56 -10.35
CA PHE A 234 -12.10 -9.70 -9.53
C PHE A 234 -11.55 -9.48 -8.13
N VAL A 235 -11.99 -8.37 -7.54
CA VAL A 235 -11.73 -7.97 -6.15
C VAL A 235 -13.06 -7.56 -5.52
N PHE A 236 -13.18 -7.77 -4.22
CA PHE A 236 -14.31 -7.25 -3.45
C PHE A 236 -13.90 -5.96 -2.76
N LEU A 237 -14.75 -4.94 -2.86
CA LEU A 237 -14.50 -3.62 -2.31
C LEU A 237 -15.63 -3.20 -1.38
N ASP A 238 -15.26 -2.57 -0.25
CA ASP A 238 -16.20 -1.88 0.61
C ASP A 238 -16.22 -0.39 0.25
N THR A 239 -17.35 0.05 -0.26
CA THR A 239 -17.62 1.41 -0.70
C THR A 239 -18.45 2.21 0.32
N THR A 240 -18.76 1.64 1.49
CA THR A 240 -19.63 2.28 2.49
C THR A 240 -19.03 3.56 3.07
N LYS A 241 -17.71 3.64 3.14
CA LYS A 241 -16.94 4.80 3.63
C LYS A 241 -16.32 5.64 2.52
N LEU A 242 -16.71 5.40 1.26
CA LEU A 242 -16.21 6.17 0.13
C LEU A 242 -16.53 7.66 0.32
N ILE A 243 -15.52 8.50 0.14
CA ILE A 243 -15.62 9.95 0.29
C ILE A 243 -16.54 10.51 -0.80
N GLU A 244 -17.48 11.36 -0.38
CA GLU A 244 -18.44 11.97 -1.28
C GLU A 244 -17.75 12.84 -2.34
N GLY A 245 -18.14 12.68 -3.60
CA GLY A 245 -17.57 13.44 -4.71
C GLY A 245 -16.18 12.99 -5.16
N PHE A 246 -15.58 11.94 -4.56
CA PHE A 246 -14.31 11.41 -5.04
C PHE A 246 -14.38 10.97 -6.51
N VAL A 247 -13.44 11.46 -7.31
CA VAL A 247 -13.23 11.07 -8.70
C VAL A 247 -11.74 10.85 -8.89
N GLY A 248 -11.33 9.65 -9.30
CA GLY A 248 -9.92 9.34 -9.48
C GLY A 248 -9.63 7.85 -9.56
N LYS A 249 -8.33 7.54 -9.65
CA LYS A 249 -7.80 6.16 -9.65
C LYS A 249 -7.23 5.85 -8.27
N VAL A 250 -7.56 4.67 -7.75
CA VAL A 250 -7.03 4.16 -6.49
C VAL A 250 -6.26 2.88 -6.80
N PRO A 251 -4.95 2.80 -6.47
CA PRO A 251 -4.18 1.57 -6.63
C PRO A 251 -4.84 0.40 -5.88
N VAL A 252 -4.81 -0.79 -6.44
CA VAL A 252 -5.34 -2.00 -5.79
C VAL A 252 -4.47 -3.20 -6.15
N GLY A 253 -4.18 -4.07 -5.19
CA GLY A 253 -3.36 -5.25 -5.48
C GLY A 253 -2.54 -5.69 -4.28
N VAL A 254 -1.55 -6.53 -4.52
CA VAL A 254 -0.73 -7.12 -3.45
C VAL A 254 0.58 -6.35 -3.28
N PRO A 255 1.09 -6.17 -2.05
CA PRO A 255 2.32 -5.41 -1.80
C PRO A 255 3.60 -6.24 -2.06
N GLY A 256 3.45 -7.51 -2.40
CA GLY A 256 4.55 -8.42 -2.64
C GLY A 256 4.05 -9.79 -3.09
N ARG A 257 4.98 -10.71 -3.35
CA ARG A 257 4.69 -12.09 -3.76
C ARG A 257 5.71 -13.06 -3.20
N VAL A 258 5.25 -14.26 -2.85
CA VAL A 258 6.09 -15.38 -2.45
C VAL A 258 6.68 -16.02 -3.71
N LYS A 259 8.00 -16.05 -3.75
CA LYS A 259 8.76 -16.75 -4.79
C LYS A 259 8.88 -18.24 -4.47
N ARG A 260 9.23 -18.59 -3.23
CA ARG A 260 9.45 -19.98 -2.82
C ARG A 260 9.22 -20.20 -1.33
N ILE A 261 8.78 -21.39 -0.95
CA ILE A 261 8.77 -21.85 0.45
C ILE A 261 9.91 -22.84 0.68
N PHE A 262 10.62 -22.65 1.79
CA PHE A 262 11.64 -23.57 2.29
C PHE A 262 11.15 -24.22 3.57
N ARG A 263 11.37 -25.53 3.68
CA ARG A 263 11.25 -26.25 4.95
C ARG A 263 12.46 -25.92 5.84
N ASP A 264 12.21 -25.49 7.07
CA ASP A 264 13.20 -25.41 8.14
C ASP A 264 13.22 -26.74 8.91
N SER A 265 12.03 -27.23 9.30
CA SER A 265 11.83 -28.53 9.95
C SER A 265 10.46 -29.11 9.62
N PHE A 266 10.42 -30.33 9.08
CA PHE A 266 9.20 -31.13 8.86
C PHE A 266 9.30 -32.40 9.70
N LEU A 267 8.46 -32.52 10.73
CA LEU A 267 8.35 -33.72 11.56
C LEU A 267 6.99 -34.36 11.33
N VAL A 268 6.98 -35.61 10.86
CA VAL A 268 5.74 -36.37 10.68
C VAL A 268 5.69 -37.46 11.74
N GLN A 269 4.55 -37.58 12.43
CA GLN A 269 4.29 -38.57 13.48
C GLN A 269 2.98 -39.31 13.21
#